data_AF-A0A8D8PYZ2-F1
#
_entry.id   AF-A0A8D8PYZ2-F1
#
_cell.length_a   1.000
_cell.length_b   1.000
_cell.length_c   1.000
_cell.angle_alpha   90.00
_cell.angle_beta   90.00
_cell.angle_gamma   90.00
#
_symmetry.space_group_name_H-M   'P 1'
#
loop_
_entity.id
_entity.type
_entity.pdbx_description
1 polymer ?
#
loop_
_entity_poly.entity_id
_entity_poly.type
_entity_poly.pdbx_seq_one_letter_code
_entity_poly.pdbx_strand_id
1 'polypeptide(L)'
;SGSEVGSGSDLDSGSDLGSGSEVDSGSDLGSGSDLGSGSEVGSGSDLGSGSDLGSGSDFGSGSEVGSGSVTGSGSDLGSGSDFGSGSDFGSGSVTGSGSDLGSGSLLASGSGSDLGSGSLVCS
;
A
#
# COMPACT_ATOMS: atom_id res chain seq x y z
N SER A 1 -18.76 -6.29 11.24
CA SER A 1 -17.94 -6.01 10.05
C SER A 1 -16.79 -6.99 10.07
N GLY A 2 -16.64 -7.78 9.01
CA GLY A 2 -15.48 -8.65 8.81
C GLY A 2 -14.54 -8.01 7.78
N SER A 3 -13.37 -8.59 7.59
CA SER A 3 -12.49 -8.28 6.46
C SER A 3 -12.81 -9.23 5.31
N GLU A 4 -12.61 -8.79 4.06
CA GLU A 4 -12.87 -9.58 2.86
C GLU A 4 -11.55 -9.91 2.15
N VAL A 5 -11.43 -11.14 1.65
CA VAL A 5 -10.25 -11.62 0.94
C VAL A 5 -10.69 -12.29 -0.35
N GLY A 6 -10.18 -11.79 -1.46
CA GLY A 6 -10.46 -12.21 -2.81
C GLY A 6 -9.91 -13.59 -3.12
N SER A 7 -10.30 -14.11 -4.28
CA SER A 7 -9.82 -15.43 -4.71
C SER A 7 -8.37 -15.33 -5.18
N GLY A 8 -7.54 -16.27 -4.71
CA GLY A 8 -6.13 -16.34 -5.12
C GLY A 8 -5.25 -15.26 -4.50
N SER A 9 -5.72 -14.56 -3.46
CA SER A 9 -4.87 -13.69 -2.64
C SER A 9 -4.09 -14.54 -1.65
N ASP A 10 -2.80 -14.26 -1.47
CA ASP A 10 -1.94 -14.96 -0.52
C ASP A 10 -1.66 -14.08 0.72
N LEU A 11 -1.94 -14.64 1.90
CA LEU A 11 -1.68 -14.01 3.20
C LEU A 11 -0.60 -14.82 3.92
N ASP A 12 0.62 -14.27 3.99
CA ASP A 12 1.72 -14.92 4.69
C ASP A 12 1.54 -14.91 6.22
N SER A 13 2.41 -15.63 6.91
CA SER A 13 2.35 -15.74 8.37
C SER A 13 2.46 -14.38 9.04
N GLY A 14 1.50 -14.08 9.91
CA GLY A 14 1.48 -12.86 10.71
C GLY A 14 0.90 -11.65 9.98
N SER A 15 0.32 -11.81 8.79
CA SER A 15 -0.43 -10.72 8.16
C SER A 15 -1.78 -10.53 8.87
N ASP A 16 -2.10 -9.30 9.25
CA ASP A 16 -3.32 -8.97 10.00
C ASP A 16 -4.26 -8.07 9.19
N LEU A 17 -5.57 -8.35 9.30
CA LEU A 17 -6.63 -7.59 8.62
C LEU A 17 -7.52 -6.89 9.64
N GLY A 18 -7.53 -5.57 9.62
CA GLY A 18 -8.44 -4.74 10.40
C GLY A 18 -9.89 -4.91 9.95
N SER A 19 -10.84 -4.55 10.82
CA SER A 19 -12.27 -4.62 10.52
C SER A 19 -12.61 -3.85 9.24
N GLY A 20 -13.29 -4.51 8.31
CA GLY A 20 -13.75 -3.90 7.06
C GLY A 20 -12.63 -3.64 6.05
N SER A 21 -11.44 -4.21 6.25
CA SER A 21 -10.40 -4.18 5.21
C SER A 21 -10.76 -5.14 4.09
N GLU A 22 -10.37 -4.80 2.87
CA GLU A 22 -10.63 -5.57 1.66
C GLU A 22 -9.32 -5.89 0.96
N VAL A 23 -9.13 -7.16 0.61
CA VAL A 23 -8.00 -7.63 -0.19
C VAL A 23 -8.58 -8.25 -1.45
N ASP A 24 -8.33 -7.63 -2.59
CA ASP A 24 -8.82 -8.11 -3.86
C ASP A 24 -8.07 -9.35 -4.36
N SER A 25 -8.64 -9.97 -5.38
CA SER A 25 -8.13 -11.21 -5.98
C SER A 25 -6.70 -11.07 -6.49
N GLY A 26 -5.88 -12.08 -6.22
CA GLY A 26 -4.50 -12.17 -6.70
C GLY A 26 -3.52 -11.21 -6.03
N SER A 27 -3.87 -10.64 -4.88
CA SER A 27 -3.00 -9.74 -4.11
C SER A 27 -2.22 -10.51 -3.06
N ASP A 28 -0.97 -10.13 -2.83
CA ASP A 28 -0.07 -10.82 -1.90
C ASP A 28 0.29 -9.92 -0.70
N LEU A 29 0.08 -10.44 0.50
CA LEU A 29 0.45 -9.80 1.77
C LEU A 29 1.56 -10.60 2.43
N GLY A 30 2.79 -10.12 2.27
CA GLY A 30 3.99 -10.70 2.86
C GLY A 30 3.95 -10.77 4.39
N SER A 31 4.84 -11.59 4.96
CA SER A 31 4.82 -11.88 6.40
C SER A 31 4.86 -10.61 7.27
N GLY A 32 3.91 -10.52 8.20
CA GLY A 32 3.83 -9.42 9.16
C GLY A 32 3.27 -8.12 8.58
N SER A 33 2.58 -8.17 7.44
CA SER A 33 1.93 -6.99 6.87
C SER A 33 0.57 -6.73 7.51
N ASP A 34 0.29 -5.47 7.85
CA ASP A 34 -0.91 -5.08 8.60
C ASP A 34 -1.81 -4.17 7.77
N LEU A 35 -3.09 -4.53 7.66
CA LEU A 35 -4.13 -3.66 7.11
C LEU A 35 -4.96 -3.04 8.24
N GLY A 36 -4.96 -1.72 8.32
CA GLY A 36 -5.81 -0.95 9.21
C GLY A 36 -7.28 -1.06 8.84
N SER A 37 -8.18 -0.68 9.76
CA SER A 37 -9.63 -0.76 9.50
C SER A 37 -10.03 0.00 8.23
N GLY A 38 -10.79 -0.66 7.35
CA GLY A 38 -11.31 -0.06 6.12
C GLY A 38 -10.24 0.18 5.05
N SER A 39 -9.06 -0.44 5.15
CA SER A 39 -8.04 -0.32 4.10
C SER A 39 -8.35 -1.27 2.95
N GLU A 40 -8.02 -0.85 1.73
CA GLU A 40 -8.28 -1.62 0.51
C GLU A 40 -6.96 -1.95 -0.20
N VAL A 41 -6.78 -3.22 -0.58
CA VAL A 41 -5.69 -3.69 -1.43
C VAL A 41 -6.30 -4.16 -2.74
N GLY A 42 -6.03 -3.44 -3.82
CA GLY A 42 -6.59 -3.70 -5.14
C GLY A 42 -5.99 -4.94 -5.81
N SER A 43 -6.69 -5.45 -6.82
CA SER A 43 -6.33 -6.72 -7.48
C SER A 43 -4.89 -6.76 -7.99
N GLY A 44 -4.19 -7.87 -7.73
CA GLY A 44 -2.84 -8.10 -8.25
C GLY A 44 -1.76 -7.26 -7.58
N SER A 45 -2.01 -6.71 -6.39
CA SER A 45 -1.06 -5.83 -5.71
C SER A 45 -0.26 -6.58 -4.64
N ASP A 46 0.98 -6.15 -4.43
CA ASP A 46 1.93 -6.84 -3.57
C ASP A 46 2.41 -5.96 -2.42
N LEU A 47 2.22 -6.45 -1.19
CA LEU A 47 2.73 -5.86 0.03
C LEU A 47 3.89 -6.69 0.58
N GLY A 48 5.10 -6.13 0.51
CA GLY A 48 6.28 -6.75 1.09
C GLY A 48 6.17 -6.96 2.60
N SER A 49 7.00 -7.86 3.14
CA SER A 49 7.01 -8.20 4.58
C SER A 49 7.13 -6.96 5.48
N GLY A 50 6.31 -6.94 6.54
CA GLY A 50 6.31 -5.88 7.54
C GLY A 50 5.80 -4.54 7.04
N SER A 51 4.99 -4.54 5.97
CA SER A 51 4.39 -3.31 5.43
C SER A 51 3.04 -3.02 6.10
N ASP A 52 2.80 -1.76 6.42
CA ASP A 52 1.62 -1.32 7.15
C ASP A 52 0.75 -0.38 6.31
N LEU A 53 -0.52 -0.72 6.11
CA LEU A 53 -1.54 0.16 5.55
C LEU A 53 -2.41 0.72 6.67
N GLY A 54 -2.39 2.04 6.86
CA GLY A 54 -3.19 2.72 7.88
C GLY A 54 -4.68 2.69 7.56
N SER A 55 -5.52 2.97 8.55
CA SER A 55 -6.99 2.93 8.38
C SER A 55 -7.48 3.78 7.21
N GLY A 56 -8.35 3.19 6.37
CA GLY A 56 -8.95 3.85 5.22
C GLY A 56 -7.95 4.20 4.13
N SER A 57 -6.82 3.51 4.04
CA SER A 57 -5.86 3.71 2.95
C SER A 57 -6.19 2.77 1.80
N ASP A 58 -6.05 3.27 0.57
CA ASP A 58 -6.34 2.54 -0.65
C ASP A 58 -5.04 2.27 -1.41
N PHE A 59 -4.78 1.00 -1.70
CA PHE A 59 -3.64 0.56 -2.50
C PHE A 59 -4.14 0.05 -3.85
N GLY A 60 -3.92 0.84 -4.90
CA GLY A 60 -4.50 0.60 -6.23
C GLY A 60 -4.01 -0.70 -6.88
N SER A 61 -4.80 -1.24 -7.80
CA SER A 61 -4.50 -2.49 -8.51
C SER A 61 -3.11 -2.54 -9.13
N GLY A 62 -2.42 -3.67 -8.99
CA GLY A 62 -1.11 -3.93 -9.58
C GLY A 62 0.01 -3.08 -9.00
N SER A 63 -0.18 -2.50 -7.81
CA SER A 63 0.87 -1.71 -7.15
C SER A 63 1.75 -2.61 -6.29
N GLU A 64 3.01 -2.23 -6.11
CA GLU A 64 3.97 -2.96 -5.27
C GLU A 64 4.54 -2.03 -4.20
N VAL A 65 4.58 -2.50 -2.95
CA VAL A 65 5.26 -1.80 -1.86
C VAL A 65 6.28 -2.73 -1.22
N GLY A 66 7.53 -2.26 -1.16
CA GLY A 66 8.64 -3.02 -0.60
C GLY A 66 8.53 -3.17 0.92
N SER A 67 9.31 -4.10 1.47
CA SER A 67 9.30 -4.42 2.90
C SER A 67 9.49 -3.22 3.82
N GLY A 68 8.80 -3.25 4.96
CA GLY A 68 8.91 -2.26 6.03
C GLY A 68 8.37 -0.87 5.65
N SER A 69 7.52 -0.78 4.63
CA SER A 69 6.92 0.49 4.22
C SER A 69 5.68 0.79 5.04
N VAL A 70 5.39 2.06 5.24
CA VAL A 70 4.27 2.51 6.07
C VAL A 70 3.40 3.47 5.28
N THR A 71 2.11 3.21 5.27
CA THR A 71 1.10 4.08 4.69
C THR A 71 0.19 4.61 5.79
N GLY A 72 0.14 5.92 5.92
CA GLY A 72 -0.67 6.62 6.91
C GLY A 72 -2.15 6.60 6.53
N SER A 73 -3.02 6.79 7.52
CA SER A 73 -4.47 6.77 7.33
C SER A 73 -4.97 7.69 6.21
N GLY A 74 -5.91 7.19 5.41
CA GLY A 74 -6.56 7.95 4.35
C GLY A 74 -5.64 8.26 3.17
N SER A 75 -4.57 7.50 2.98
CA SER A 75 -3.68 7.70 1.83
C SER A 75 -4.12 6.86 0.64
N ASP A 76 -4.00 7.43 -0.56
CA ASP A 76 -4.40 6.80 -1.81
C ASP A 76 -3.17 6.57 -2.69
N LEU A 77 -2.83 5.30 -2.88
CA LEU A 77 -1.71 4.88 -3.71
C LEU A 77 -2.23 4.44 -5.07
N GLY A 78 -1.87 5.17 -6.12
CA GLY A 78 -2.41 4.97 -7.47
C GLY A 78 -2.05 3.60 -8.06
N SER A 79 -2.86 3.12 -9.00
CA SER A 79 -2.64 1.83 -9.66
C SER A 79 -1.29 1.73 -10.37
N GLY A 80 -0.68 0.54 -10.31
CA GLY A 80 0.59 0.24 -10.96
C GLY A 80 1.77 1.04 -10.39
N SER A 81 1.70 1.49 -9.14
CA SER A 81 2.78 2.24 -8.51
C SER A 81 3.77 1.29 -7.85
N ASP A 82 5.07 1.61 -7.94
CA ASP A 82 6.15 0.84 -7.31
C ASP A 82 6.85 1.68 -6.23
N PHE A 83 6.81 1.19 -5.00
CA PHE A 83 7.42 1.86 -3.86
C PHE A 83 8.48 0.99 -3.21
N GLY A 84 9.72 1.47 -3.16
CA GLY A 84 10.83 0.74 -2.59
C GLY A 84 10.69 0.49 -1.09
N SER A 85 11.52 -0.42 -0.57
CA SER A 85 11.56 -0.77 0.85
C SER A 85 11.69 0.45 1.78
N GLY A 86 10.92 0.46 2.87
CA GLY A 86 10.98 1.52 3.87
C GLY A 86 10.44 2.87 3.38
N SER A 87 9.55 2.86 2.39
CA SER A 87 8.83 4.08 1.99
C SER A 87 7.84 4.47 3.08
N ASP A 88 7.67 5.77 3.34
CA ASP A 88 6.72 6.30 4.32
C ASP A 88 5.77 7.31 3.64
N PHE A 89 4.48 7.00 3.68
CA PHE A 89 3.42 7.82 3.14
C PHE A 89 2.63 8.41 4.30
N GLY A 90 2.78 9.70 4.55
CA GLY A 90 2.04 10.38 5.60
C GLY A 90 0.53 10.36 5.33
N SER A 91 -0.27 10.48 6.40
CA SER A 91 -1.74 10.50 6.30
C SER A 91 -2.27 11.46 5.23
N GLY A 92 -3.22 10.98 4.42
CA GLY A 92 -3.83 11.77 3.34
C GLY A 92 -2.89 12.02 2.15
N SER A 93 -1.78 11.27 2.05
CA SER A 93 -0.92 11.37 0.88
C SER A 93 -1.58 10.69 -0.32
N VAL A 94 -1.31 11.22 -1.52
CA VAL A 94 -1.90 10.71 -2.75
C VAL A 94 -0.83 10.56 -3.80
N THR A 95 -0.73 9.40 -4.42
CA THR A 95 0.13 9.16 -5.58
C THR A 95 -0.71 8.89 -6.83
N GLY A 96 -0.25 9.36 -7.98
CA GLY A 96 -0.90 9.06 -9.26
C GLY A 96 -0.60 7.64 -9.73
N SER A 97 -1.33 7.15 -10.73
CA SER A 97 -1.01 5.86 -11.36
C SER A 97 0.41 5.83 -11.94
N GLY A 98 1.12 4.71 -11.75
CA GLY A 98 2.49 4.54 -12.23
C GLY A 98 3.50 5.44 -11.51
N SER A 99 3.26 5.73 -10.22
CA SER A 99 4.22 6.46 -9.40
C SER A 99 5.33 5.52 -8.96
N ASP A 100 6.58 5.94 -9.12
CA ASP A 100 7.75 5.14 -8.73
C ASP A 100 8.55 5.88 -7.66
N LEU A 101 8.71 5.27 -6.49
CA LEU A 101 9.54 5.80 -5.41
C LEU A 101 10.62 4.80 -5.01
N GLY A 102 11.81 5.31 -4.74
CA GLY A 102 12.92 4.50 -4.29
C GLY A 102 12.78 4.05 -2.84
N SER A 103 13.69 3.19 -2.40
CA SER A 103 13.80 2.83 -0.99
C SER A 103 13.99 4.07 -0.10
N GLY A 104 13.26 4.12 1.01
CA GLY A 104 13.35 5.23 1.97
C GLY A 104 12.71 6.53 1.53
N SER A 105 11.90 6.54 0.47
CA SER A 105 11.16 7.72 0.05
C SER A 105 10.11 8.13 1.09
N LEU A 106 9.91 9.44 1.25
CA LEU A 106 8.97 10.01 2.22
C LEU A 106 7.99 10.93 1.51
N LEU A 107 6.69 10.69 1.67
CA LEU A 107 5.63 11.63 1.32
C LEU A 107 5.04 12.21 2.60
N ALA A 108 5.05 13.52 2.74
CA ALA A 108 4.47 14.15 3.93
C ALA A 108 2.94 14.07 3.91
N SER A 109 2.31 14.20 5.07
CA SER A 109 0.85 14.22 5.19
C SER A 109 0.18 15.26 4.28
N GLY A 110 -0.88 14.86 3.60
CA GLY A 110 -1.61 15.70 2.65
C GLY A 110 -0.84 16.05 1.38
N SER A 111 0.32 15.41 1.13
CA SER A 111 1.08 15.61 -0.10
C SER A 111 0.44 14.82 -1.23
N GLY A 112 0.03 15.51 -2.28
CA GLY A 112 -0.28 14.90 -3.56
C GLY A 112 0.97 14.92 -4.44
N SER A 113 1.39 13.77 -4.92
CA SER A 113 2.48 13.66 -5.86
C SER A 113 1.89 13.20 -7.19
N ASP A 114 1.65 14.15 -8.10
CA ASP A 114 1.37 13.88 -9.52
C ASP A 114 2.66 13.37 -10.19
N LEU A 115 3.20 12.26 -9.68
CA LEU A 115 4.38 11.58 -10.22
C LEU A 115 3.92 10.70 -11.37
N GLY A 116 3.35 11.30 -12.42
CA GLY A 116 3.07 10.57 -13.64
C GLY A 116 4.37 9.99 -14.19
N SER A 117 4.45 8.66 -14.27
CA SER A 117 5.48 7.87 -14.95
C SER A 117 6.92 8.39 -14.73
N GLY A 118 7.51 8.06 -13.57
CA GLY A 118 8.97 8.08 -13.39
C GLY A 118 9.59 9.28 -12.65
N SER A 119 8.88 9.92 -11.72
CA SER A 119 9.49 10.99 -10.90
C SER A 119 10.00 10.46 -9.56
N LEU A 120 11.32 10.28 -9.50
CA LEU A 120 12.08 9.84 -8.33
C LEU A 120 12.10 10.95 -7.25
N VAL A 121 11.38 10.77 -6.13
CA VAL A 121 11.63 11.57 -4.92
C VAL A 121 12.73 10.86 -4.12
N CYS A 122 14.00 11.09 -4.50
CA CYS A 122 15.14 10.69 -3.69
C CYS A 122 15.37 11.67 -2.55
N SER A 123 15.62 11.13 -1.35
CA SER A 123 16.39 11.80 -0.29
C SER A 123 17.87 11.46 -0.44
#